data_AF-A0A8B8AVM9-F1
#
_entry.id   AF-A0A8B8AVM9-F1
#
_cell.length_a   1.000
_cell.length_b   1.000
_cell.length_c   1.000
_cell.angle_alpha   90.00
_cell.angle_beta   90.00
_cell.angle_gamma   90.00
#
_symmetry.space_group_name_H-M   'P 1'
#
loop_
_entity.id
_entity.type
_entity.pdbx_description
1 polymer ?
#
loop_
_entity_poly.entity_id
_entity_poly.type
_entity_poly.pdbx_seq_one_letter_code
_entity_poly.pdbx_strand_id
1 'polypeptide(L)'
;MEQQNSQLIAANTNRGSKGWHQSVTQDYRNHKVTNLVLAIFPTRNPAALKQKRFNNLVAYAREVEGDIYETANSRDEYDRLMAAKTSQIQTELQNRKSTRSHLQQLSVSNY
;
A
#
# COMPACT_ATOMS: atom_id res chain seq x y z
N MET A 1 -35.54 41.81 -9.40
CA MET A 1 -34.20 42.22 -8.96
C MET A 1 -33.98 41.60 -7.60
N GLU A 2 -33.71 40.29 -7.59
CA GLU A 2 -32.33 39.76 -7.44
C GLU A 2 -31.79 40.05 -6.05
N GLN A 3 -32.05 39.14 -5.11
CA GLN A 3 -31.01 38.77 -4.15
C GLN A 3 -30.90 37.25 -4.14
N GLN A 4 -30.04 36.80 -5.05
CA GLN A 4 -29.51 35.43 -5.15
C GLN A 4 -28.94 34.96 -3.81
N ASN A 5 -29.55 33.91 -3.27
CA ASN A 5 -28.92 32.59 -3.16
C ASN A 5 -27.38 32.60 -2.97
N SER A 6 -26.89 33.05 -1.80
CA SER A 6 -25.44 33.14 -1.50
C SER A 6 -25.05 32.32 -0.26
N GLN A 7 -25.51 31.06 -0.17
CA GLN A 7 -25.05 30.10 0.85
C GLN A 7 -24.34 28.87 0.25
N LEU A 8 -23.75 28.99 -0.94
CA LEU A 8 -22.99 27.89 -1.57
C LEU A 8 -21.47 28.09 -1.63
N ILE A 9 -20.87 28.91 -0.75
CA ILE A 9 -19.41 29.08 -0.70
C ILE A 9 -18.86 28.72 0.68
N ALA A 10 -19.15 27.50 1.10
CA ALA A 10 -18.29 26.77 2.01
C ALA A 10 -18.46 25.28 1.75
N ALA A 11 -18.20 24.87 0.50
CA ALA A 11 -17.55 23.58 0.28
C ALA A 11 -16.18 23.68 0.96
N ASN A 12 -16.19 23.61 2.29
CA ASN A 12 -15.03 23.41 3.11
C ASN A 12 -14.59 22.00 2.76
N THR A 13 -13.85 21.91 1.65
CA THR A 13 -13.03 20.78 1.33
C THR A 13 -12.08 20.67 2.49
N ASN A 14 -12.48 19.94 3.53
CA ASN A 14 -11.60 19.30 4.50
C ASN A 14 -10.71 18.25 3.80
N ARG A 15 -10.20 18.58 2.60
CA ARG A 15 -8.84 18.28 2.15
C ARG A 15 -7.83 19.15 2.89
N GLY A 16 -8.22 19.74 4.03
CA GLY A 16 -7.35 20.46 4.93
C GLY A 16 -6.22 19.52 5.30
N SER A 17 -5.00 19.95 4.99
CA SER A 17 -3.73 19.41 5.47
C SER A 17 -3.96 18.76 6.83
N LYS A 18 -4.16 17.43 6.85
CA LYS A 18 -4.42 16.73 8.10
C LYS A 18 -3.19 17.03 8.95
N GLY A 19 -3.31 17.56 10.17
CA GLY A 19 -2.15 18.07 10.91
C GLY A 19 -1.00 17.05 11.03
N TRP A 20 -1.33 15.76 10.95
CA TRP A 20 -0.37 14.67 10.90
C TRP A 20 0.45 14.59 9.59
N HIS A 21 -0.06 15.07 8.45
CA HIS A 21 0.66 15.17 7.17
C HIS A 21 1.94 15.99 7.30
N GLN A 22 1.94 17.05 8.12
CA GLN A 22 3.14 17.86 8.40
C GLN A 22 4.18 17.11 9.23
N SER A 23 3.74 16.14 10.04
CA SER A 23 4.64 15.28 10.84
C SER A 23 5.21 14.10 10.05
N VAL A 24 4.70 13.85 8.85
CA VAL A 24 5.10 12.74 7.99
C VAL A 24 5.98 13.25 6.86
N THR A 25 7.28 12.93 6.94
CA THR A 25 8.26 13.31 5.92
C THR A 25 8.15 12.40 4.70
N GLN A 26 8.63 12.90 3.55
CA GLN A 26 8.69 12.11 2.32
C GLN A 26 9.54 10.85 2.49
N ASP A 27 10.63 10.91 3.27
CA ASP A 27 11.48 9.76 3.55
C ASP A 27 10.76 8.69 4.38
N TYR A 28 9.91 9.11 5.33
CA TYR A 28 9.06 8.19 6.08
C TYR A 28 8.13 7.42 5.14
N ARG A 29 7.46 8.13 4.22
CA ARG A 29 6.59 7.52 3.20
C ARG A 29 7.36 6.57 2.29
N ASN A 30 8.55 6.98 1.82
CA ASN A 30 9.43 6.14 1.01
C ASN A 30 9.85 4.85 1.73
N HIS A 31 10.12 4.92 3.03
CA HIS A 31 10.43 3.75 3.85
C HIS A 31 9.23 2.80 3.94
N LYS A 32 8.00 3.32 4.10
CA LYS A 32 6.78 2.49 4.11
C LYS A 32 6.53 1.78 2.78
N VAL A 33 6.70 2.47 1.66
CA VAL A 33 6.65 1.89 0.31
C VAL A 33 7.67 0.76 0.18
N THR A 34 8.89 0.97 0.67
CA THR A 34 9.95 -0.04 0.63
C THR A 34 9.56 -1.27 1.45
N ASN A 35 9.01 -1.09 2.65
CA ASN A 35 8.54 -2.19 3.49
C ASN A 35 7.43 -3.02 2.82
N LEU A 36 6.52 -2.37 2.09
CA LEU A 36 5.47 -3.06 1.34
C LEU A 36 6.04 -3.90 0.18
N VAL A 37 7.06 -3.38 -0.51
CA VAL A 37 7.80 -4.14 -1.55
C VAL A 37 8.57 -5.31 -0.94
N LEU A 38 9.20 -5.12 0.23
CA LEU A 38 9.91 -6.18 0.95
C LEU A 38 8.96 -7.26 1.48
N ALA A 39 7.73 -6.94 1.87
CA ALA A 39 6.75 -7.95 2.27
C ALA A 39 6.33 -8.87 1.11
N ILE A 40 6.37 -8.35 -0.11
CA ILE A 40 6.14 -9.15 -1.32
C ILE A 40 7.34 -10.08 -1.60
N PHE A 41 8.55 -9.56 -1.40
CA PHE A 41 9.80 -10.27 -1.67
C PHE A 41 10.78 -10.20 -0.49
N PRO A 42 10.53 -10.92 0.61
CA PRO A 42 11.36 -10.82 1.82
C PRO A 42 12.78 -11.35 1.65
N THR A 43 13.06 -12.06 0.55
CA THR A 43 14.32 -12.81 0.34
C THR A 43 14.83 -12.80 -1.11
N ARG A 44 14.10 -12.24 -2.08
CA ARG A 44 14.58 -12.24 -3.47
C ARG A 44 15.45 -11.02 -3.69
N ASN A 45 16.75 -11.26 -3.78
CA ASN A 45 17.79 -10.32 -4.20
C ASN A 45 17.22 -9.33 -5.25
N PRO A 46 17.24 -8.00 -4.99
CA PRO A 46 16.78 -6.99 -5.94
C PRO A 46 17.40 -7.14 -7.32
N ALA A 47 18.64 -7.66 -7.41
CA ALA A 47 19.32 -7.96 -8.66
C ALA A 47 18.72 -9.13 -9.45
N ALA A 48 18.01 -10.06 -8.79
CA ALA A 48 17.32 -11.18 -9.42
C ALA A 48 15.93 -10.80 -9.96
N LEU A 49 15.39 -9.67 -9.54
CA LEU A 49 14.15 -9.10 -10.08
C LEU A 49 14.50 -8.26 -11.30
N LYS A 50 13.93 -8.63 -12.47
CA LYS A 50 13.99 -7.78 -13.67
C LYS A 50 13.55 -6.36 -13.27
N GLN A 51 14.39 -5.35 -13.52
CA GLN A 51 14.16 -3.96 -13.09
C GLN A 51 12.74 -3.47 -13.41
N LYS A 52 12.18 -3.85 -14.56
CA LYS A 52 10.79 -3.53 -14.95
C LYS A 52 9.74 -4.04 -13.96
N ARG A 53 9.90 -5.25 -13.41
CA ARG A 53 8.96 -5.82 -12.42
C ARG A 53 9.12 -5.14 -11.07
N PHE A 54 10.34 -4.82 -10.67
CA PHE A 54 10.60 -4.07 -9.44
C PHE A 54 9.96 -2.68 -9.51
N ASN A 55 10.15 -1.95 -10.62
CA ASN A 55 9.55 -0.64 -10.81
C ASN A 55 8.02 -0.68 -10.78
N ASN A 56 7.40 -1.68 -11.40
CA ASN A 56 5.94 -1.84 -11.34
C ASN A 56 5.42 -2.10 -9.92
N LEU A 57 6.16 -2.86 -9.10
CA LEU A 57 5.81 -3.10 -7.70
C LEU A 57 5.97 -1.85 -6.85
N VAL A 58 7.04 -1.09 -7.08
CA VAL A 58 7.26 0.20 -6.41
C VAL A 58 6.16 1.20 -6.79
N ALA A 59 5.75 1.23 -8.06
CA ALA A 59 4.63 2.07 -8.52
C ALA A 59 3.33 1.70 -7.80
N TYR A 60 2.98 0.41 -7.78
CA TYR A 60 1.80 -0.07 -7.05
C TYR A 60 1.86 0.26 -5.56
N ALA A 61 3.02 0.04 -4.91
CA ALA A 61 3.20 0.34 -3.49
C ALA A 61 3.05 1.84 -3.19
N ARG A 62 3.49 2.72 -4.11
CA ARG A 62 3.29 4.17 -4.00
C ARG A 62 1.83 4.58 -4.17
N GLU A 63 1.11 3.97 -5.12
CA GLU A 63 -0.33 4.23 -5.30
C GLU A 63 -1.11 3.82 -4.05
N VAL A 64 -0.84 2.64 -3.50
CA VAL A 64 -1.46 2.14 -2.28
C VAL A 64 -1.13 3.03 -1.08
N GLU A 65 0.12 3.44 -0.93
CA GLU A 65 0.54 4.34 0.14
C GLU A 65 -0.15 5.71 0.01
N GLY A 66 -0.27 6.24 -1.21
CA GLY A 66 -0.96 7.50 -1.49
C GLY A 66 -2.44 7.44 -1.10
N ASP A 67 -3.14 6.36 -1.46
CA ASP A 67 -4.54 6.14 -1.09
C ASP A 67 -4.72 6.06 0.44
N ILE A 68 -3.84 5.34 1.14
CA ILE A 68 -3.85 5.27 2.61
C ILE A 68 -3.50 6.64 3.23
N TYR A 69 -2.59 7.38 2.62
CA TYR A 69 -2.18 8.71 3.08
C TYR A 69 -3.31 9.75 2.98
N GLU A 70 -4.11 9.68 1.92
CA GLU A 70 -5.27 10.56 1.73
C GLU A 70 -6.46 10.15 2.61
N THR A 71 -6.70 8.85 2.78
CA THR A 71 -7.85 8.32 3.54
C THR A 71 -7.64 8.35 5.06
N ALA A 72 -6.42 8.10 5.56
CA ALA A 72 -6.15 8.02 7.00
C ALA A 72 -6.38 9.35 7.73
N ASN A 73 -7.08 9.35 8.86
CA ASN A 73 -7.41 10.56 9.62
C ASN A 73 -6.34 10.92 10.66
N SER A 74 -5.43 10.00 10.96
CA SER A 74 -4.32 10.18 11.89
C SER A 74 -3.06 9.45 11.45
N ARG A 75 -1.91 9.83 12.02
CA ARG A 75 -0.63 9.13 11.83
C ARG A 75 -0.70 7.67 12.28
N ASP A 76 -1.33 7.42 13.43
CA ASP A 76 -1.45 6.07 13.98
C ASP A 76 -2.34 5.18 13.10
N GLU A 77 -3.42 5.74 12.55
CA GLU A 77 -4.27 5.04 11.60
C GLU A 77 -3.53 4.74 10.29
N TYR A 78 -2.76 5.71 9.77
CA TYR A 78 -1.89 5.50 8.61
C TYR A 78 -0.90 4.35 8.84
N ASP A 79 -0.23 4.32 10.00
CA ASP A 79 0.73 3.26 10.33
C ASP A 79 0.07 1.88 10.48
N ARG A 80 -1.10 1.82 11.14
CA ARG A 80 -1.88 0.58 11.27
C ARG A 80 -2.36 0.06 9.92
N LEU A 81 -2.89 0.94 9.05
CA LEU A 81 -3.37 0.57 7.72
C LEU A 81 -2.22 0.08 6.83
N MET A 82 -1.07 0.74 6.88
CA MET A 82 0.13 0.30 6.15
C MET A 82 0.61 -1.08 6.62
N ALA A 83 0.64 -1.33 7.94
CA ALA A 83 1.01 -2.63 8.50
C ALA A 83 -0.01 -3.71 8.11
N ALA A 84 -1.30 -3.42 8.18
CA ALA A 84 -2.37 -4.33 7.78
C ALA A 84 -2.26 -4.72 6.30
N LYS A 85 -2.03 -3.73 5.42
CA LYS A 85 -1.86 -3.95 3.98
C LYS A 85 -0.64 -4.82 3.69
N THR A 86 0.46 -4.56 4.37
CA THR A 86 1.72 -5.32 4.27
C THR A 86 1.50 -6.78 4.66
N SER A 87 0.84 -7.02 5.80
CA SER A 87 0.52 -8.37 6.29
C SER A 87 -0.48 -9.12 5.42
N GLN A 88 -1.47 -8.42 4.86
CA GLN A 88 -2.45 -9.01 3.93
C GLN A 88 -1.75 -9.52 2.66
N ILE A 89 -0.89 -8.68 2.07
CA ILE A 89 -0.11 -9.03 0.88
C ILE A 89 0.80 -10.23 1.16
N GLN A 90 1.46 -10.24 2.32
CA GLN A 90 2.36 -11.34 2.70
C GLN A 90 1.61 -12.66 2.92
N THR A 91 0.46 -12.62 3.58
CA THR A 91 -0.43 -13.78 3.76
C THR A 91 -0.94 -14.31 2.42
N GLU A 92 -1.37 -13.42 1.52
CA GLU A 92 -1.86 -13.83 0.19
C GLU A 92 -0.76 -14.49 -0.66
N LEU A 93 0.47 -13.98 -0.57
CA LEU A 93 1.63 -14.57 -1.24
C LEU A 93 2.04 -15.91 -0.63
N GLN A 94 1.95 -16.06 0.70
CA GLN A 94 2.17 -17.36 1.37
C GLN A 94 1.10 -18.38 0.95
N ASN A 95 -0.17 -17.99 0.92
CA ASN A 95 -1.26 -18.87 0.48
C ASN A 95 -1.05 -19.36 -0.96
N ARG A 96 -0.65 -18.46 -1.88
CA ARG A 96 -0.32 -18.84 -3.27
C ARG A 96 0.89 -19.78 -3.38
N LYS A 97 1.88 -19.68 -2.47
CA LYS A 97 3.01 -20.62 -2.41
C LYS A 97 2.55 -22.00 -1.92
N SER A 98 1.71 -22.06 -0.89
CA SER A 98 1.19 -23.30 -0.31
C SER A 98 0.30 -24.10 -1.28
N THR A 99 -0.51 -23.42 -2.10
CA THR A 99 -1.31 -24.10 -3.13
C THR A 99 -0.42 -24.76 -4.20
N ARG A 100 0.71 -24.12 -4.54
CA ARG A 100 1.65 -24.63 -5.55
C ARG A 100 2.48 -25.80 -5.03
N SER A 101 2.85 -25.82 -3.75
CA SER A 101 3.51 -26.99 -3.15
C SER A 101 2.56 -28.19 -3.03
N HIS A 102 1.27 -27.95 -2.73
CA HIS A 102 0.28 -29.02 -2.61
C HIS A 102 -0.04 -29.68 -3.96
N LEU A 103 -0.22 -28.89 -5.03
CA LEU A 103 -0.40 -29.44 -6.38
C LEU A 103 0.82 -30.21 -6.89
N GLN A 104 2.03 -29.76 -6.53
CA GLN A 104 3.25 -30.45 -6.93
C GLN A 104 3.45 -31.75 -6.16
N GLN A 105 3.02 -31.84 -4.89
CA GLN A 105 3.11 -33.05 -4.09
C GLN A 105 2.10 -34.13 -4.52
N LEU A 106 0.91 -33.73 -4.96
CA LEU A 106 -0.10 -34.67 -5.49
C LEU A 106 0.29 -35.27 -6.86
N SER A 107 1.14 -34.59 -7.66
CA SER A 107 1.62 -35.16 -8.92
C SER A 107 2.78 -36.15 -8.78
N VAL A 108 3.48 -36.18 -7.62
CA VAL A 108 4.61 -37.11 -7.42
C VAL A 108 4.23 -38.37 -6.65
N SER A 109 3.03 -38.42 -6.05
CA SER A 109 2.58 -39.57 -5.24
C SER A 109 1.73 -40.58 -6.02
N ASN A 110 1.66 -40.46 -7.35
CA ASN A 110 1.07 -41.43 -8.27
C ASN A 110 2.18 -42.13 -9.07
N TYR A 111 3.10 -42.80 -8.38
CA TYR A 111 3.98 -43.83 -8.95
C TYR A 111 4.41 -44.79 -7.83
#